data_AF-R7FVS6-F1
#
_entry.id   AF-R7FVS6-F1
#
_cell.length_a   1.000
_cell.length_b   1.000
_cell.length_c   1.000
_cell.angle_alpha   90.00
_cell.angle_beta   90.00
_cell.angle_gamma   90.00
#
_symmetry.space_group_name_H-M   'P 1'
#
loop_
_entity.id
_entity.type
_entity.pdbx_description
1 polymer ?
#
loop_
_entity_poly.entity_id
_entity_poly.type
_entity_poly.pdbx_seq_one_letter_code
_entity_poly.pdbx_strand_id
1 'polypeptide(L)'
;MTTEEFYLKVGGDWQDELKRFGSEELVKRFIYKFVNDKSMAELRSALACANAERSFRAAHTFKGVCLNLGFKNLYDAVNPLTEKLRTMNCEGCEEMLAEVEKRYSALISAISELI
;
A
#
# COMPACT_ATOMS: atom_id res chain seq x y z
N MET A 1 2.29 19.26 6.84
CA MET A 1 3.28 18.25 7.28
C MET A 1 4.46 18.28 6.32
N THR A 2 5.68 18.06 6.78
CA THR A 2 6.86 17.89 5.89
C THR A 2 6.92 16.47 5.32
N THR A 3 7.70 16.25 4.27
CA THR A 3 7.86 14.91 3.68
C THR A 3 8.56 13.94 4.64
N GLU A 4 9.46 14.44 5.49
CA GLU A 4 10.11 13.64 6.53
C GLU A 4 9.13 13.18 7.60
N GLU A 5 8.31 14.10 8.14
CA GLU A 5 7.25 13.78 9.10
C GLU A 5 6.23 12.80 8.51
N PHE A 6 5.90 12.95 7.21
CA PHE A 6 5.03 12.01 6.50
C PHE A 6 5.61 10.60 6.51
N TYR A 7 6.86 10.43 6.11
CA TYR A 7 7.49 9.11 6.05
C TYR A 7 7.58 8.45 7.43
N LEU A 8 7.93 9.23 8.46
CA LEU A 8 7.89 8.77 9.84
C LEU A 8 6.49 8.26 10.24
N LYS A 9 5.44 9.02 9.90
CA LYS A 9 4.04 8.68 10.21
C LYS A 9 3.56 7.40 9.50
N VAL A 10 4.04 7.13 8.29
CA VAL A 10 3.69 5.92 7.51
C VAL A 10 4.67 4.77 7.71
N GLY A 11 5.63 4.93 8.63
CA GLY A 11 6.62 3.92 9.03
C GLY A 11 7.79 3.76 8.05
N GLY A 12 7.92 4.64 7.06
CA GLY A 12 9.02 4.64 6.10
C GLY A 12 10.20 5.50 6.55
N ASP A 13 11.26 5.48 5.74
CA ASP A 13 12.51 6.21 5.98
C ASP A 13 12.70 7.27 4.89
N TRP A 14 12.64 8.55 5.28
CA TRP A 14 12.77 9.66 4.35
C TRP A 14 14.12 9.70 3.63
N GLN A 15 15.20 9.35 4.31
CA GLN A 15 16.55 9.41 3.73
C GLN A 15 16.72 8.33 2.66
N ASP A 16 16.23 7.12 2.93
CA ASP A 16 16.26 6.03 1.96
C ASP A 16 15.38 6.35 0.74
N GLU A 17 14.18 6.89 0.95
CA GLU A 17 13.29 7.24 -0.16
C GLU A 17 13.83 8.41 -0.98
N LEU A 18 14.33 9.48 -0.34
CA LEU A 18 14.97 10.58 -1.06
C LEU A 18 16.15 10.09 -1.91
N LYS A 19 16.98 9.19 -1.37
CA LYS A 19 18.11 8.60 -2.10
C LYS A 19 17.65 7.74 -3.29
N ARG A 20 16.57 6.98 -3.15
CA ARG A 20 16.02 6.12 -4.21
C ARG A 20 15.36 6.92 -5.33
N PHE A 21 14.61 7.97 -4.99
CA PHE A 21 13.91 8.81 -5.96
C PHE A 21 14.77 9.95 -6.52
N GLY A 22 15.80 10.38 -5.80
CA GLY A 22 16.75 11.42 -6.22
C GLY A 22 16.29 12.87 -5.99
N SER A 23 14.99 13.11 -5.79
CA SER A 23 14.47 14.43 -5.40
C SER A 23 13.14 14.34 -4.65
N GLU A 24 12.90 15.29 -3.74
CA GLU A 24 11.63 15.41 -3.01
C GLU A 24 10.44 15.67 -3.94
N GLU A 25 10.65 16.44 -5.01
CA GLU A 25 9.62 16.70 -6.02
C GLU A 25 9.15 15.39 -6.67
N LEU A 26 10.06 14.48 -7.01
CA LEU A 26 9.71 13.20 -7.61
C LEU A 26 8.96 12.31 -6.62
N VAL A 27 9.40 12.27 -5.36
CA VAL A 27 8.71 11.55 -4.28
C VAL A 27 7.27 12.03 -4.15
N LYS A 28 7.07 13.34 -3.98
CA LYS A 28 5.73 13.94 -3.88
C LYS A 28 4.90 13.62 -5.10
N ARG A 29 5.44 13.75 -6.32
CA ARG A 29 4.74 13.41 -7.58
C ARG A 29 4.17 11.99 -7.56
N PHE A 30 4.93 11.02 -7.05
CA PHE A 30 4.46 9.63 -6.97
C PHE A 30 3.47 9.40 -5.83
N ILE A 31 3.62 10.08 -4.69
CA ILE A 31 2.60 10.11 -3.62
C ILE A 31 1.26 10.65 -4.16
N TYR A 32 1.28 11.75 -4.92
CA TYR A 32 0.09 12.31 -5.57
C TYR A 32 -0.56 11.32 -6.54
N LYS A 33 0.26 10.60 -7.34
CA LYS A 33 -0.26 9.58 -8.26
C LYS A 33 -0.92 8.43 -7.52
N PHE A 34 -0.40 8.03 -6.36
CA PHE A 34 -0.96 6.95 -5.56
C PHE A 34 -2.40 7.20 -5.12
N VAL A 35 -2.80 8.46 -4.87
CA VAL A 35 -4.20 8.80 -4.50
C VAL A 35 -5.21 8.34 -5.56
N ASN A 36 -4.79 8.30 -6.83
CA ASN A 36 -5.63 7.90 -7.96
C ASN A 36 -5.32 6.46 -8.44
N ASP A 37 -4.45 5.74 -7.74
CA ASP A 37 -4.12 4.36 -8.09
C ASP A 37 -5.31 3.41 -7.79
N LYS A 38 -5.44 2.37 -8.60
CA LYS A 38 -6.59 1.44 -8.54
C LYS A 38 -6.29 0.14 -7.81
N SER A 39 -5.04 -0.11 -7.40
CA SER A 39 -4.62 -1.42 -6.92
C SER A 39 -5.35 -1.87 -5.64
N MET A 40 -5.67 -0.95 -4.72
CA MET A 40 -6.49 -1.28 -3.54
C MET A 40 -7.94 -1.65 -3.92
N ALA A 41 -8.54 -0.92 -4.86
CA ALA A 41 -9.89 -1.21 -5.34
C ALA A 41 -9.96 -2.56 -6.07
N GLU A 42 -8.92 -2.88 -6.85
CA GLU A 42 -8.79 -4.18 -7.52
C GLU A 42 -8.64 -5.33 -6.52
N LEU A 43 -7.84 -5.14 -5.45
CA LEU A 43 -7.70 -6.13 -4.38
C LEU A 43 -9.04 -6.41 -3.69
N ARG A 44 -9.76 -5.35 -3.28
CA ARG A 44 -11.10 -5.47 -2.67
C ARG A 44 -12.06 -6.23 -3.58
N SER A 45 -12.14 -5.84 -4.85
CA SER A 45 -13.04 -6.48 -5.82
C SER A 45 -12.69 -7.95 -6.04
N ALA A 46 -11.41 -8.29 -6.13
CA ALA A 46 -10.98 -9.67 -6.36
C ALA A 46 -11.34 -10.59 -5.20
N LEU A 47 -11.11 -10.13 -3.97
CA LEU A 47 -11.45 -10.85 -2.74
C LEU A 47 -12.98 -11.00 -2.59
N ALA A 48 -13.75 -9.94 -2.86
CA ALA A 48 -15.21 -9.98 -2.83
C ALA A 48 -15.82 -10.99 -3.82
N CYS A 49 -15.15 -11.22 -4.96
CA CYS A 49 -15.56 -12.25 -5.92
C CYS A 49 -15.01 -13.65 -5.60
N ALA A 50 -14.31 -13.84 -4.48
CA ALA A 50 -13.62 -15.08 -4.11
C ALA A 50 -12.70 -15.65 -5.22
N ASN A 51 -12.18 -14.77 -6.11
CA ASN A 51 -11.33 -15.19 -7.21
C ASN A 51 -9.87 -15.21 -6.73
N ALA A 52 -9.38 -16.38 -6.32
CA ALA A 52 -8.07 -16.51 -5.69
C ALA A 52 -6.91 -16.04 -6.58
N GLU A 53 -6.93 -16.40 -7.87
CA GLU A 53 -5.88 -16.01 -8.81
C GLU A 53 -5.84 -14.48 -9.04
N ARG A 54 -7.02 -13.87 -9.22
CA ARG A 54 -7.13 -12.41 -9.34
C ARG A 54 -6.75 -11.71 -8.03
N SER A 55 -7.12 -12.29 -6.89
CA SER A 55 -6.81 -11.75 -5.56
C SER A 55 -5.31 -11.74 -5.31
N PHE A 56 -4.63 -12.86 -5.60
CA PHE A 56 -3.18 -12.94 -5.48
C PHE A 56 -2.47 -11.92 -6.36
N ARG A 57 -2.87 -11.80 -7.65
CA ARG A 57 -2.29 -10.79 -8.55
C ARG A 57 -2.52 -9.37 -8.05
N ALA A 58 -3.73 -9.03 -7.63
CA ALA A 58 -4.05 -7.70 -7.14
C ALA A 58 -3.27 -7.37 -5.86
N ALA A 59 -3.21 -8.31 -4.91
CA ALA A 59 -2.43 -8.16 -3.68
C ALA A 59 -0.93 -7.99 -3.99
N HIS A 60 -0.39 -8.78 -4.92
CA HIS A 60 1.01 -8.70 -5.33
C HIS A 60 1.36 -7.34 -5.97
N THR A 61 0.49 -6.83 -6.87
CA THR A 61 0.65 -5.49 -7.46
C THR A 61 0.61 -4.41 -6.37
N PHE A 62 -0.41 -4.46 -5.49
CA PHE A 62 -0.56 -3.47 -4.43
C PHE A 62 0.61 -3.48 -3.44
N LYS A 63 1.11 -4.68 -3.08
CA LYS A 63 2.34 -4.87 -2.30
C LYS A 63 3.54 -4.20 -2.95
N GLY A 64 3.72 -4.39 -4.25
CA GLY A 64 4.80 -3.76 -5.01
C GLY A 64 4.72 -2.24 -5.00
N VAL A 65 3.53 -1.67 -5.15
CA VAL A 65 3.31 -0.22 -5.05
C VAL A 65 3.70 0.30 -3.66
N CYS A 66 3.24 -0.37 -2.58
CA CYS A 66 3.56 0.03 -1.21
C CYS A 66 5.07 -0.01 -0.92
N LEU A 67 5.74 -1.07 -1.38
CA LEU A 67 7.20 -1.22 -1.25
C LEU A 67 7.94 -0.13 -2.02
N ASN A 68 7.54 0.12 -3.27
CA ASN A 68 8.22 1.08 -4.13
C ASN A 68 8.08 2.52 -3.63
N LEU A 69 7.01 2.86 -2.92
CA LEU A 69 6.77 4.19 -2.37
C LEU A 69 7.23 4.36 -0.92
N GLY A 70 7.75 3.30 -0.28
CA GLY A 70 8.21 3.35 1.11
C GLY A 70 7.09 3.39 2.14
N PHE A 71 5.88 2.94 1.79
CA PHE A 71 4.72 2.93 2.69
C PHE A 71 4.76 1.71 3.63
N LYS A 72 5.78 1.64 4.49
CA LYS A 72 6.12 0.45 5.29
C LYS A 72 4.96 -0.11 6.10
N ASN A 73 4.21 0.74 6.80
CA ASN A 73 3.08 0.28 7.62
C ASN A 73 1.99 -0.41 6.78
N LEU A 74 1.74 0.06 5.56
CA LEU A 74 0.79 -0.56 4.64
C LEU A 74 1.38 -1.80 3.98
N TYR A 75 2.66 -1.75 3.61
CA TYR A 75 3.41 -2.91 3.12
C TYR A 75 3.36 -4.08 4.10
N ASP A 76 3.55 -3.82 5.39
CA ASP A 76 3.54 -4.83 6.44
C ASP A 76 2.18 -5.49 6.62
N ALA A 77 1.09 -4.78 6.31
CA ALA A 77 -0.26 -5.34 6.33
C ALA A 77 -0.58 -6.15 5.06
N VAL A 78 -0.20 -5.64 3.87
CA VAL A 78 -0.53 -6.31 2.61
C VAL A 78 0.37 -7.51 2.32
N ASN A 79 1.61 -7.54 2.85
CA ASN A 79 2.54 -8.64 2.59
C ASN A 79 2.02 -9.99 3.12
N PRO A 80 1.58 -10.14 4.38
CA PRO A 80 0.97 -11.37 4.87
C PRO A 80 -0.25 -11.81 4.05
N LEU A 81 -1.14 -10.87 3.68
CA LEU A 81 -2.31 -11.17 2.84
C LEU A 81 -1.87 -11.70 1.47
N THR A 82 -0.85 -11.09 0.87
CA THR A 82 -0.28 -11.55 -0.40
C THR A 82 0.27 -12.97 -0.29
N GLU A 83 0.99 -13.27 0.79
CA GLU A 83 1.57 -14.61 1.00
C GLU A 83 0.50 -15.67 1.29
N LYS A 84 -0.59 -15.33 2.01
CA LYS A 84 -1.76 -16.20 2.17
C LYS A 84 -2.39 -16.50 0.81
N LEU A 85 -2.65 -15.47 0.00
CA LEU A 85 -3.27 -15.61 -1.33
C LEU A 85 -2.38 -16.36 -2.33
N ARG A 86 -1.06 -16.46 -2.10
CA ARG A 86 -0.15 -17.30 -2.90
C ARG A 86 -0.56 -18.77 -2.91
N THR A 87 -1.26 -19.23 -1.87
CA THR A 87 -1.81 -20.59 -1.79
C THR A 87 -3.06 -20.80 -2.65
N MET A 88 -3.50 -19.76 -3.37
CA MET A 88 -4.73 -19.75 -4.17
C MET A 88 -6.00 -20.06 -3.35
N ASN A 89 -6.03 -19.60 -2.11
CA ASN A 89 -7.19 -19.71 -1.22
C ASN A 89 -7.51 -18.33 -0.59
N CYS A 90 -8.77 -17.90 -0.74
CA CYS A 90 -9.28 -16.65 -0.16
C CYS A 90 -9.85 -16.81 1.27
N GLU A 91 -10.02 -18.04 1.76
CA GLU A 91 -10.59 -18.31 3.07
C GLU A 91 -9.77 -17.66 4.20
N GLY A 92 -10.44 -16.87 5.03
CA GLY A 92 -9.84 -16.15 6.15
C GLY A 92 -9.07 -14.89 5.74
N CYS A 93 -9.20 -14.43 4.49
CA CYS A 93 -8.58 -13.18 4.05
C CYS A 93 -9.34 -11.93 4.51
N GLU A 94 -10.55 -12.07 5.05
CA GLU A 94 -11.42 -10.97 5.46
C GLU A 94 -10.79 -10.12 6.57
N GLU A 95 -10.27 -10.75 7.62
CA GLU A 95 -9.60 -10.05 8.73
C GLU A 95 -8.30 -9.39 8.27
N MET A 96 -7.56 -10.05 7.38
CA MET A 96 -6.33 -9.52 6.81
C MET A 96 -6.62 -8.30 5.92
N LEU A 97 -7.69 -8.37 5.11
CA LEU A 97 -8.15 -7.26 4.28
C LEU A 97 -8.58 -6.08 5.16
N ALA A 98 -9.29 -6.32 6.26
CA ALA A 98 -9.71 -5.25 7.18
C ALA A 98 -8.51 -4.48 7.77
N GLU A 99 -7.42 -5.18 8.15
CA GLU A 99 -6.20 -4.50 8.61
C GLU A 99 -5.53 -3.72 7.47
N VAL A 100 -5.49 -4.27 6.25
CA VAL A 100 -4.99 -3.54 5.07
C VAL A 100 -5.81 -2.27 4.82
N GLU A 101 -7.13 -2.33 4.90
CA GLU A 101 -8.05 -1.20 4.72
C GLU A 101 -7.85 -0.11 5.78
N LYS A 102 -7.63 -0.51 7.03
CA LYS A 102 -7.31 0.39 8.12
C LYS A 102 -6.00 1.14 7.86
N ARG A 103 -4.95 0.41 7.46
CA ARG A 103 -3.64 1.03 7.13
C ARG A 103 -3.73 1.91 5.88
N TYR A 104 -4.48 1.49 4.88
CA TYR A 104 -4.72 2.29 3.68
C TYR A 104 -5.43 3.60 4.02
N SER A 105 -6.47 3.55 4.86
CA SER A 105 -7.21 4.75 5.29
C SER A 105 -6.31 5.71 6.08
N ALA A 106 -5.47 5.19 6.97
CA ALA A 106 -4.48 6.00 7.70
C ALA A 106 -3.45 6.64 6.75
N LEU A 107 -2.98 5.90 5.73
CA LEU A 107 -2.09 6.43 4.70
C LEU A 107 -2.75 7.55 3.90
N ILE A 108 -3.99 7.37 3.43
CA ILE A 108 -4.72 8.41 2.69
C ILE A 108 -4.89 9.68 3.54
N SER A 109 -5.24 9.54 4.82
CA SER A 109 -5.30 10.67 5.75
C SER A 109 -3.94 11.38 5.88
N ALA A 110 -2.85 10.63 6.02
CA ALA A 110 -1.51 11.21 6.09
C ALA A 110 -1.13 11.92 4.78
N ILE A 111 -1.48 11.35 3.62
CA ILE A 111 -1.26 12.00 2.32
C ILE A 111 -2.03 13.33 2.28
N SER A 112 -3.29 13.37 2.71
CA SER A 112 -4.09 14.61 2.76
C SER A 112 -3.51 15.70 3.66
N GLU A 113 -2.75 15.36 4.71
CA GLU A 113 -2.06 16.32 5.59
C GLU A 113 -0.70 16.81 5.03
N LEU A 114 -0.13 16.07 4.06
CA LEU A 114 1.11 16.42 3.37
C LEU A 114 0.86 17.44 2.24
N ILE A 115 -0.31 17.35 1.60
CA ILE A 115 -0.61 18.04 0.33
C ILE A 115 -1.44 19.31 0.47
#